data_AF-A0A7W0DC78-F1
#
_entry.id   AF-A0A7W0DC78-F1
#
_cell.length_a   1.000
_cell.length_b   1.000
_cell.length_c   1.000
_cell.angle_alpha   90.00
_cell.angle_beta   90.00
_cell.angle_gamma   90.00
#
_symmetry.space_group_name_H-M   'P 1'
#
loop_
_entity.id
_entity.type
_entity.pdbx_description
1 polymer ?
#
loop_
_entity_poly.entity_id
_entity_poly.type
_entity_poly.pdbx_seq_one_letter_code
_entity_poly.pdbx_strand_id
1 'polypeptide(L)'
;MQMIKRITDSDMLGGDPVLIDRVSRYSSRGILIDGLMNIAMMYLSESDLYKLPGGGIEDNELPKAAFLREIKEETGYEAEITHELGVIEEHKNRNHFMQLSYCYIAKAHHPSSAPSLTENELRLGMSVAWMTLDEALDVMAASLHKCQRYSAKFMLLRDRIILEHAVNFLTGQDRAKGTYF
;
A
#
# COMPACT_ATOMS: atom_id res chain seq x y z
N MET A 1 -0.11 -9.39 -13.77
CA MET A 1 -0.82 -8.40 -12.94
C MET A 1 -1.30 -7.24 -13.82
N GLN A 2 -2.53 -6.78 -13.62
CA GLN A 2 -3.12 -5.66 -14.37
C GLN A 2 -2.72 -4.30 -13.76
N MET A 3 -2.70 -3.24 -14.58
CA MET A 3 -2.48 -1.87 -14.10
C MET A 3 -3.72 -1.37 -13.34
N ILE A 4 -3.55 -0.99 -12.07
CA ILE A 4 -4.60 -0.36 -11.26
C ILE A 4 -4.66 1.12 -11.59
N LYS A 5 -3.52 1.84 -11.51
CA LYS A 5 -3.45 3.27 -11.81
C LYS A 5 -2.01 3.74 -12.07
N ARG A 6 -1.87 4.74 -12.93
CA ARG A 6 -0.69 5.63 -12.98
C ARG A 6 -1.04 6.90 -12.23
N ILE A 7 -0.30 7.17 -11.15
CA ILE A 7 -0.43 8.36 -10.32
C ILE A 7 0.64 9.34 -10.74
N THR A 8 0.26 10.56 -11.05
CA THR A 8 1.18 11.65 -11.39
C THR A 8 0.89 12.88 -10.54
N ASP A 9 1.72 13.91 -10.65
CA ASP A 9 1.47 15.22 -10.03
C ASP A 9 0.07 15.78 -10.37
N SER A 10 -0.48 15.47 -11.56
CA SER A 10 -1.80 15.95 -11.96
C SER A 10 -2.95 15.41 -11.12
N ASP A 11 -2.80 14.22 -10.52
CA ASP A 11 -3.81 13.66 -9.60
C ASP A 11 -3.95 14.45 -8.30
N MET A 12 -2.96 15.28 -7.96
CA MET A 12 -2.95 16.09 -6.72
C MET A 12 -3.02 17.59 -6.99
N LEU A 13 -2.46 18.05 -8.10
CA LEU A 13 -2.29 19.47 -8.42
C LEU A 13 -3.09 19.92 -9.65
N GLY A 14 -3.67 18.99 -10.41
CA GLY A 14 -4.25 19.25 -11.72
C GLY A 14 -3.21 19.45 -12.82
N GLY A 15 -3.67 19.76 -14.03
CA GLY A 15 -2.82 19.92 -15.21
C GLY A 15 -2.56 18.61 -15.98
N ASP A 16 -1.62 18.66 -16.92
CA ASP A 16 -1.30 17.51 -17.77
C ASP A 16 -0.41 16.49 -17.04
N PRO A 17 -0.69 15.17 -17.18
CA PRO A 17 0.12 14.14 -16.57
C PRO A 17 1.51 14.09 -17.22
N VAL A 18 2.55 14.02 -16.39
CA VAL A 18 3.93 13.81 -16.84
C VAL A 18 4.36 12.40 -16.46
N LEU A 19 4.71 11.60 -17.46
CA LEU A 19 5.19 10.24 -17.28
C LEU A 19 6.72 10.19 -17.35
N ILE A 20 7.29 9.35 -16.52
CA ILE A 20 8.73 9.07 -16.45
C ILE A 20 8.94 7.68 -17.05
N ASP A 21 9.92 7.55 -17.93
CA ASP A 21 10.20 6.37 -18.76
C ASP A 21 11.04 5.30 -18.06
N ARG A 22 11.81 5.67 -17.02
CA ARG A 22 12.66 4.76 -16.26
C ARG A 22 12.16 4.55 -14.83
N VAL A 23 11.98 3.29 -14.45
CA VAL A 23 11.67 2.90 -13.07
C VAL A 23 12.86 3.22 -12.16
N SER A 24 12.62 4.04 -11.14
CA SER A 24 13.62 4.39 -10.11
C SER A 24 13.60 3.40 -8.94
N ARG A 25 12.43 2.84 -8.61
CA ARG A 25 12.26 1.86 -7.53
C ARG A 25 11.17 0.84 -7.84
N TYR A 26 11.48 -0.43 -7.60
CA TYR A 26 10.50 -1.49 -7.50
C TYR A 26 10.13 -1.72 -6.03
N SER A 27 8.84 -1.96 -5.78
CA SER A 27 8.32 -2.17 -4.43
C SER A 27 7.15 -3.15 -4.44
N SER A 28 6.87 -3.75 -3.29
CA SER A 28 5.69 -4.58 -3.09
C SER A 28 4.94 -4.13 -1.85
N ARG A 29 3.62 -4.17 -1.91
CA ARG A 29 2.73 -3.73 -0.83
C ARG A 29 1.33 -4.32 -0.98
N GLY A 30 0.47 -4.12 -0.01
CA GLY A 30 -0.87 -4.64 -0.09
C GLY A 30 -1.62 -4.56 1.22
N ILE A 31 -2.79 -5.19 1.26
CA ILE A 31 -3.53 -5.36 2.51
C ILE A 31 -3.19 -6.71 3.13
N LEU A 32 -3.09 -6.73 4.46
CA LEU A 32 -2.98 -7.93 5.28
C LEU A 32 -4.26 -8.05 6.11
N ILE A 33 -5.01 -9.14 5.93
CA ILE A 33 -6.28 -9.38 6.64
C ILE A 33 -6.13 -10.44 7.74
N ASP A 34 -6.75 -10.22 8.89
CA ASP A 34 -6.83 -11.24 9.95
C ASP A 34 -8.05 -12.17 9.78
N GLY A 35 -8.26 -13.06 10.75
CA GLY A 35 -9.39 -13.99 10.76
C GLY A 35 -10.77 -13.33 10.97
N LEU A 36 -10.81 -12.05 11.33
CA LEU A 36 -12.00 -11.26 11.60
C LEU A 36 -12.26 -10.20 10.51
N MET A 37 -11.51 -10.23 9.40
CA MET A 37 -11.57 -9.24 8.31
C MET A 37 -11.08 -7.84 8.69
N ASN A 38 -10.27 -7.72 9.73
CA ASN A 38 -9.54 -6.48 10.01
C ASN A 38 -8.31 -6.39 9.10
N ILE A 39 -7.94 -5.17 8.71
CA ILE A 39 -6.75 -4.86 7.94
C ILE A 39 -5.66 -4.33 8.88
N ALA A 40 -4.43 -4.80 8.70
CA ALA A 40 -3.25 -4.21 9.33
C ALA A 40 -2.84 -2.93 8.59
N MET A 41 -2.91 -1.79 9.29
CA MET A 41 -2.43 -0.49 8.83
C MET A 41 -1.19 -0.09 9.63
N MET A 42 -0.14 0.37 8.96
CA MET A 42 1.08 0.82 9.64
C MET A 42 0.89 2.29 10.04
N TYR A 43 0.74 2.52 11.34
CA TYR A 43 0.57 3.85 11.94
C TYR A 43 1.94 4.51 12.19
N LEU A 44 2.10 5.74 11.73
CA LEU A 44 3.30 6.57 11.87
C LEU A 44 3.03 7.72 12.86
N SER A 45 3.37 7.53 14.14
CA SER A 45 3.00 8.47 15.22
C SER A 45 3.60 9.86 15.06
N GLU A 46 4.79 9.99 14.46
CA GLU A 46 5.44 11.29 14.24
C GLU A 46 4.68 12.20 13.27
N SER A 47 3.79 11.63 12.45
CA SER A 47 3.03 12.38 11.46
C SER A 47 1.52 12.21 11.56
N ASP A 48 1.03 11.36 12.48
CA ASP A 48 -0.38 10.96 12.57
C ASP A 48 -0.92 10.47 11.21
N LEU A 49 -0.16 9.60 10.53
CA LEU A 49 -0.49 9.04 9.22
C LEU A 49 -0.52 7.52 9.26
N TYR A 50 -1.31 6.94 8.36
CA TYR A 50 -1.38 5.49 8.14
C TYR A 50 -0.88 5.16 6.74
N LYS A 51 -0.16 4.04 6.60
CA LYS A 51 0.23 3.46 5.32
C LYS A 51 -0.11 1.97 5.27
N LEU A 52 -0.16 1.40 4.07
CA LEU A 52 -0.24 -0.06 3.91
C LEU A 52 1.14 -0.70 4.15
N PRO A 53 1.18 -1.96 4.65
CA PRO A 53 2.44 -2.68 4.78
C PRO A 53 3.10 -2.88 3.41
N GLY A 54 4.43 -2.83 3.40
CA GLY A 54 5.24 -3.06 2.22
C GLY A 54 6.33 -2.02 1.96
N GLY A 55 7.37 -2.47 1.26
CA GLY A 55 8.60 -1.73 1.04
C GLY A 55 9.28 -2.08 -0.27
N GLY A 56 10.60 -1.94 -0.30
CA GLY A 56 11.39 -2.12 -1.52
C GLY A 56 11.52 -3.59 -1.88
N ILE A 57 11.61 -3.88 -3.17
CA ILE A 57 12.07 -5.20 -3.63
C ILE A 57 13.60 -5.18 -3.63
N GLU A 58 14.23 -6.15 -2.96
CA GLU A 58 15.67 -6.31 -2.92
C GLU A 58 16.22 -7.02 -4.18
N ASP A 59 17.54 -6.99 -4.37
CA ASP A 59 18.17 -7.59 -5.55
C ASP A 59 17.89 -9.11 -5.62
N ASN A 60 17.37 -9.56 -6.76
CA ASN A 60 16.93 -10.94 -7.04
C ASN A 60 15.72 -11.42 -6.22
N GLU A 61 15.03 -10.52 -5.51
CA GLU A 61 13.82 -10.86 -4.77
C GLU A 61 12.58 -10.85 -5.69
N LEU A 62 11.75 -11.89 -5.60
CA LEU A 62 10.46 -11.90 -6.30
C LEU A 62 9.50 -10.92 -5.63
N PRO A 63 8.65 -10.18 -6.38
CA PRO A 63 7.69 -9.24 -5.79
C PRO A 63 6.81 -9.82 -4.68
N LYS A 64 6.37 -11.07 -4.81
CA LYS A 64 5.62 -11.79 -3.77
C LYS A 64 6.45 -12.05 -2.50
N ALA A 65 7.71 -12.43 -2.67
CA ALA A 65 8.62 -12.67 -1.55
C ALA A 65 8.90 -11.37 -0.79
N ALA A 66 9.13 -10.27 -1.51
CA ALA A 66 9.28 -8.94 -0.92
C ALA A 66 8.07 -8.55 -0.07
N PHE A 67 6.85 -8.78 -0.57
CA PHE A 67 5.66 -8.44 0.21
C PHE A 67 5.55 -9.26 1.51
N LEU A 68 5.81 -10.57 1.44
CA LEU A 68 5.75 -11.44 2.61
C LEU A 68 6.87 -11.13 3.63
N ARG A 69 8.08 -10.79 3.15
CA ARG A 69 9.18 -10.31 4.00
C ARG A 69 8.78 -9.04 4.74
N GLU A 70 8.29 -8.04 4.02
CA GLU A 70 7.90 -6.75 4.60
C GLU A 70 6.74 -6.90 5.60
N ILE A 71 5.74 -7.75 5.32
CA ILE A 71 4.71 -8.10 6.31
C ILE A 71 5.36 -8.61 7.60
N LYS A 72 6.27 -9.58 7.48
CA LYS A 72 6.91 -10.18 8.65
C LYS A 72 7.76 -9.16 9.41
N GLU A 73 8.52 -8.33 8.71
CA GLU A 73 9.36 -7.28 9.31
C GLU A 73 8.52 -6.20 9.99
N GLU A 74 7.49 -5.68 9.33
CA GLU A 74 6.70 -4.55 9.84
C GLU A 74 5.68 -4.97 10.90
N THR A 75 5.18 -6.21 10.86
CA THR A 75 4.06 -6.66 11.70
C THR A 75 4.38 -7.82 12.63
N GLY A 76 5.41 -8.61 12.33
CA GLY A 76 5.72 -9.86 13.04
C GLY A 76 4.83 -11.06 12.66
N TYR A 77 3.92 -10.91 11.69
CA TYR A 77 3.03 -11.98 11.24
C TYR A 77 3.61 -12.77 10.07
N GLU A 78 3.39 -14.09 10.07
CA GLU A 78 3.43 -14.87 8.84
C GLU A 78 2.14 -14.65 8.05
N ALA A 79 2.23 -14.74 6.73
CA ALA A 79 1.08 -14.54 5.86
C ALA A 79 1.16 -15.39 4.59
N GLU A 80 -0.01 -15.59 3.98
CA GLU A 80 -0.15 -16.17 2.65
C GLU A 80 -0.78 -15.15 1.69
N ILE A 81 -0.23 -15.02 0.49
CA ILE A 81 -0.85 -14.19 -0.56
C ILE A 81 -2.06 -14.93 -1.12
N THR A 82 -3.24 -14.34 -0.97
CA THR A 82 -4.51 -14.88 -1.47
C THR A 82 -4.90 -14.28 -2.81
N HIS A 83 -4.41 -13.09 -3.15
CA HIS A 83 -4.72 -12.44 -4.42
C HIS A 83 -3.61 -11.53 -4.96
N GLU A 84 -3.43 -11.54 -6.28
CA GLU A 84 -2.63 -10.55 -7.01
C GLU A 84 -3.54 -9.40 -7.45
N LEU A 85 -3.48 -8.28 -6.75
CA LEU A 85 -4.41 -7.17 -6.96
C LEU A 85 -4.11 -6.39 -8.25
N GLY A 86 -2.83 -6.14 -8.52
CA GLY A 86 -2.39 -5.41 -9.70
C GLY A 86 -1.09 -4.64 -9.48
N VAL A 87 -0.84 -3.63 -10.31
CA VAL A 87 0.33 -2.75 -10.19
C VAL A 87 -0.09 -1.27 -10.19
N ILE A 88 0.63 -0.45 -9.43
CA ILE A 88 0.51 1.01 -9.46
C ILE A 88 1.85 1.63 -9.84
N GLU A 89 1.81 2.66 -10.68
CA GLU A 89 2.95 3.50 -11.00
C GLU A 89 2.78 4.87 -10.31
N GLU A 90 3.81 5.33 -9.59
CA GLU A 90 3.90 6.70 -9.08
C GLU A 90 4.95 7.47 -9.89
N HIS A 91 4.55 8.43 -10.71
CA HIS A 91 5.45 9.32 -11.45
C HIS A 91 5.54 10.68 -10.73
N LYS A 92 6.62 10.85 -9.96
CA LYS A 92 6.88 12.05 -9.14
C LYS A 92 7.76 13.00 -9.93
N ASN A 93 7.15 13.85 -10.75
CA ASN A 93 7.87 14.68 -11.72
C ASN A 93 8.88 15.61 -11.03
N ARG A 94 8.50 16.22 -9.90
CA ARG A 94 9.38 17.14 -9.13
C ARG A 94 10.73 16.53 -8.76
N ASN A 95 10.75 15.21 -8.53
CA ASN A 95 11.94 14.50 -8.07
C ASN A 95 12.56 13.63 -9.17
N HIS A 96 12.01 13.65 -10.39
CA HIS A 96 12.33 12.70 -11.47
C HIS A 96 12.37 11.24 -10.97
N PHE A 97 11.37 10.86 -10.18
CA PHE A 97 11.34 9.57 -9.50
C PHE A 97 10.08 8.79 -9.88
N MET A 98 10.28 7.58 -10.41
CA MET A 98 9.20 6.64 -10.74
C MET A 98 9.25 5.41 -9.82
N GLN A 99 8.15 5.10 -9.15
CA GLN A 99 8.00 3.87 -8.37
C GLN A 99 6.96 2.94 -8.99
N LEU A 100 7.33 1.68 -9.21
CA LEU A 100 6.38 0.62 -9.58
C LEU A 100 6.11 -0.24 -8.34
N SER A 101 4.84 -0.32 -7.95
CA SER A 101 4.38 -1.08 -6.78
C SER A 101 3.54 -2.28 -7.21
N TYR A 102 4.00 -3.49 -6.89
CA TYR A 102 3.20 -4.71 -7.01
C TYR A 102 2.27 -4.82 -5.80
N CYS A 103 0.97 -5.01 -6.07
CA CYS A 103 -0.08 -4.90 -5.06
C CYS A 103 -0.75 -6.25 -4.82
N TYR A 104 -0.93 -6.63 -3.55
CA TYR A 104 -1.47 -7.94 -3.16
C TYR A 104 -2.54 -7.85 -2.07
N ILE A 105 -3.27 -8.95 -1.92
CA ILE A 105 -4.05 -9.26 -0.71
C ILE A 105 -3.38 -10.47 -0.07
N ALA A 106 -3.08 -10.38 1.22
CA ALA A 106 -2.58 -11.49 2.01
C ALA A 106 -3.42 -11.71 3.27
N LYS A 107 -3.44 -12.95 3.74
CA LYS A 107 -4.10 -13.34 4.99
C LYS A 107 -3.04 -13.64 6.05
N ALA A 108 -3.22 -13.06 7.24
CA ALA A 108 -2.36 -13.30 8.38
C ALA A 108 -2.61 -14.70 8.98
N HIS A 109 -1.52 -15.33 9.40
CA HIS A 109 -1.54 -16.50 10.26
C HIS A 109 -1.25 -16.07 11.70
N HIS A 110 -0.54 -16.90 12.46
CA HIS A 110 -0.09 -16.54 13.80
C HIS A 110 1.11 -15.58 13.75
N PRO A 111 1.25 -14.70 14.75
CA PRO A 111 2.50 -13.95 14.91
C PRO A 111 3.65 -14.94 15.13
N SER A 112 4.74 -14.77 14.38
CA SER A 112 5.94 -15.61 14.46
C SER A 112 7.12 -14.91 15.12
N SER A 113 7.10 -13.58 15.19
CA SER A 113 8.13 -12.78 15.86
C SER A 113 7.60 -11.41 16.30
N ALA A 114 8.41 -10.66 17.04
CA ALA A 114 8.19 -9.22 17.15
C ALA A 114 8.50 -8.54 15.81
N PRO A 115 7.94 -7.35 15.53
CA PRO A 115 8.34 -6.53 14.38
C PRO A 115 9.85 -6.24 14.40
N SER A 116 10.49 -6.37 13.23
CA SER A 116 11.89 -6.05 12.97
C SER A 116 11.98 -4.77 12.14
N LEU A 117 11.60 -3.66 12.76
CA LEU A 117 11.54 -2.35 12.09
C LEU A 117 12.93 -1.78 11.82
N THR A 118 13.08 -1.09 10.70
CA THR A 118 14.30 -0.34 10.40
C THR A 118 14.47 0.84 11.37
N GLU A 119 15.69 1.36 11.52
CA GLU A 119 15.93 2.56 12.33
C GLU A 119 15.06 3.74 11.92
N ASN A 120 14.79 3.89 10.62
CA ASN A 120 13.94 4.97 10.12
C ASN A 120 12.48 4.81 10.53
N GLU A 121 11.97 3.58 10.52
CA GLU A 121 10.60 3.28 10.93
C GLU A 121 10.42 3.41 12.44
N LEU A 122 11.40 2.99 13.23
CA LEU A 122 11.45 3.24 14.67
C LEU A 122 11.44 4.75 14.96
N ARG A 123 12.24 5.54 14.23
CA ARG A 123 12.23 7.01 14.34
C ARG A 123 10.90 7.64 13.96
N LEU A 124 10.14 7.04 13.05
CA LEU A 124 8.80 7.50 12.67
C LEU A 124 7.70 7.01 13.65
N GLY A 125 8.07 6.26 14.67
CA GLY A 125 7.16 5.64 15.63
C GLY A 125 6.20 4.66 14.98
N MET A 126 6.69 3.88 14.01
CA MET A 126 5.85 2.96 13.25
C MET A 126 5.34 1.81 14.12
N SER A 127 4.05 1.52 14.02
CA SER A 127 3.39 0.40 14.71
C SER A 127 2.24 -0.17 13.88
N VAL A 128 1.85 -1.42 14.14
CA VAL A 128 0.69 -2.03 13.49
C VAL A 128 -0.59 -1.67 14.22
N ALA A 129 -1.58 -1.18 13.48
CA ALA A 129 -2.95 -0.94 13.93
C ALA A 129 -3.91 -1.81 13.12
N TRP A 130 -4.59 -2.74 13.79
CA TRP A 130 -5.65 -3.54 13.19
C TRP A 130 -6.97 -2.79 13.25
N MET A 131 -7.66 -2.70 12.12
CA MET A 131 -8.94 -1.98 12.04
C MET A 131 -9.86 -2.61 11.00
N THR A 132 -11.16 -2.36 11.10
CA THR A 132 -12.15 -2.82 10.12
C THR A 132 -11.91 -2.19 8.74
N LEU A 133 -12.54 -2.74 7.70
CA LEU A 133 -12.45 -2.19 6.34
C LEU A 133 -12.88 -0.72 6.27
N ASP A 134 -13.97 -0.39 6.97
CA ASP A 134 -14.54 0.97 6.99
C ASP A 134 -13.62 1.94 7.73
N GLU A 135 -13.12 1.55 8.91
CA GLU A 135 -12.15 2.34 9.67
C GLU A 135 -10.87 2.60 8.86
N ALA A 136 -10.36 1.60 8.14
CA ALA A 136 -9.18 1.75 7.27
C ALA A 136 -9.40 2.80 6.17
N LEU A 137 -10.57 2.79 5.54
CA LEU A 137 -10.94 3.76 4.52
C LEU A 137 -11.07 5.17 5.11
N ASP A 138 -11.70 5.28 6.28
CA ASP A 138 -11.90 6.55 6.98
C ASP A 138 -10.56 7.20 7.41
N VAL A 139 -9.64 6.44 8.02
CA VAL A 139 -8.33 6.99 8.42
C VAL A 139 -7.48 7.39 7.22
N MET A 140 -7.56 6.65 6.10
CA MET A 140 -6.88 7.00 4.85
C MET A 140 -7.44 8.29 4.23
N ALA A 141 -8.77 8.42 4.20
CA ALA A 141 -9.43 9.65 3.72
C ALA A 141 -9.04 10.86 4.57
N ALA A 142 -9.09 10.72 5.90
CA ALA A 142 -8.70 11.79 6.83
C ALA A 142 -7.22 12.20 6.66
N SER A 143 -6.32 11.23 6.46
CA SER A 143 -4.89 11.46 6.27
C SER A 143 -4.60 12.31 5.02
N LEU A 144 -5.31 12.07 3.91
CA LEU A 144 -5.16 12.85 2.68
C LEU A 144 -5.55 14.33 2.85
N HIS A 145 -6.58 14.61 3.65
CA HIS A 145 -7.01 15.98 3.92
C HIS A 145 -6.01 16.77 4.77
N LYS A 146 -5.36 16.11 5.74
CA LYS A 146 -4.39 16.73 6.64
C LYS A 146 -3.02 16.97 5.97
N CYS A 147 -2.60 16.09 5.06
CA CYS A 147 -1.22 16.06 4.58
C CYS A 147 -0.95 17.05 3.44
N GLN A 148 0.01 17.98 3.63
CA GLN A 148 0.47 18.90 2.59
C GLN A 148 1.84 18.54 1.98
N ARG A 149 2.53 17.53 2.53
CA ARG A 149 3.87 17.15 2.08
C ARG A 149 3.80 16.35 0.78
N TYR A 150 4.51 16.81 -0.25
CA TYR A 150 4.54 16.22 -1.60
C TYR A 150 4.67 14.69 -1.60
N SER A 151 5.77 14.17 -1.04
CA SER A 151 6.03 12.72 -1.06
C SER A 151 5.00 11.90 -0.28
N ALA A 152 4.42 12.49 0.77
CA ALA A 152 3.40 11.82 1.59
C ALA A 152 2.03 11.81 0.89
N LYS A 153 1.67 12.84 0.11
CA LYS A 153 0.45 12.80 -0.71
C LYS A 153 0.46 11.64 -1.71
N PHE A 154 1.60 11.40 -2.37
CA PHE A 154 1.76 10.25 -3.26
C PHE A 154 1.59 8.91 -2.51
N MET A 155 2.23 8.76 -1.35
CA MET A 155 2.09 7.57 -0.49
C MET A 155 0.63 7.32 -0.12
N LEU A 156 -0.04 8.34 0.41
CA LEU A 156 -1.43 8.25 0.88
C LEU A 156 -2.41 7.98 -0.27
N LEU A 157 -2.22 8.64 -1.42
CA LEU A 157 -3.07 8.43 -2.58
C LEU A 157 -2.92 7.01 -3.12
N ARG A 158 -1.67 6.53 -3.27
CA ARG A 158 -1.38 5.15 -3.68
C ARG A 158 -2.05 4.15 -2.75
N ASP A 159 -1.80 4.27 -1.45
CA ASP A 159 -2.27 3.28 -0.49
C ASP A 159 -3.79 3.30 -0.35
N ARG A 160 -4.43 4.47 -0.46
CA ARG A 160 -5.88 4.59 -0.56
C ARG A 160 -6.44 3.87 -1.78
N ILE A 161 -5.86 4.06 -2.97
CA ILE A 161 -6.32 3.39 -4.20
C ILE A 161 -6.20 1.86 -4.06
N ILE A 162 -5.10 1.38 -3.49
CA ILE A 162 -4.89 -0.06 -3.24
C ILE A 162 -5.97 -0.58 -2.27
N LEU A 163 -6.20 0.15 -1.18
CA LEU A 163 -7.19 -0.21 -0.18
C LEU A 163 -8.61 -0.25 -0.77
N GLU A 164 -9.03 0.78 -1.51
CA GLU A 164 -10.33 0.82 -2.18
C GLU A 164 -10.50 -0.34 -3.16
N HIS A 165 -9.48 -0.65 -3.97
CA HIS A 165 -9.54 -1.76 -4.92
C HIS A 165 -9.62 -3.12 -4.21
N ALA A 166 -8.88 -3.29 -3.11
CA ALA A 166 -8.90 -4.51 -2.33
C ALA A 166 -10.24 -4.70 -1.59
N VAL A 167 -10.82 -3.63 -1.03
CA VAL A 167 -12.13 -3.67 -0.38
C VAL A 167 -13.23 -4.01 -1.40
N ASN A 168 -13.21 -3.42 -2.59
CA ASN A 168 -14.18 -3.75 -3.65
C ASN A 168 -14.10 -5.23 -4.07
N PHE A 169 -12.89 -5.77 -4.15
CA PHE A 169 -12.67 -7.19 -4.41
C PHE A 169 -13.21 -8.08 -3.27
N LEU A 170 -12.87 -7.77 -2.02
CA LEU A 170 -13.26 -8.56 -0.84
C LEU A 170 -14.77 -8.54 -0.57
N THR A 171 -15.44 -7.41 -0.84
CA THR A 171 -16.89 -7.24 -0.63
C THR A 171 -17.72 -7.64 -1.84
N GLY A 172 -17.07 -8.02 -2.96
CA GLY A 172 -17.76 -8.45 -4.18
C GLY A 172 -18.40 -7.31 -4.98
N GLN A 173 -18.09 -6.05 -4.68
CA GLN A 173 -18.57 -4.90 -5.45
C GLN A 173 -18.01 -4.87 -6.89
N ASP A 174 -16.87 -5.50 -7.14
CA ASP A 174 -16.34 -5.70 -8.51
C ASP A 174 -17.15 -6.72 -9.34
N ARG A 175 -17.86 -7.66 -8.69
CA ARG A 175 -18.72 -8.63 -9.41
C ARG A 175 -20.04 -8.02 -9.88
N ALA A 176 -20.43 -6.85 -9.34
CA ALA A 176 -21.68 -6.18 -9.70
C ALA A 176 -21.58 -5.27 -10.93
N LYS A 177 -20.36 -5.04 -11.47
CA LYS A 177 -20.14 -4.20 -12.68
C LYS A 177 -19.71 -5.00 -13.92
N GLY A 178 -19.68 -6.33 -13.85
CA GLY A 178 -19.37 -7.20 -14.98
C GLY A 178 -20.62 -7.79 -15.62
N THR A 179 -21.27 -7.03 -16.49
CA THR A 179 -22.11 -7.64 -17.54
C THR A 179 -21.17 -8.38 -18.48
N TYR A 180 -21.21 -9.71 -18.43
CA TYR A 180 -20.67 -10.56 -19.48
C TYR A 180 -21.40 -10.24 -20.78
N PHE A 181 -20.67 -9.79 -21.80
CA PHE A 181 -20.78 -10.20 -23.22
C PHE A 181 -19.50 -9.80 -23.95
#